data_AF-A0A409W679-F1
#
_entry.id   AF-A0A409W679-F1
#
_cell.length_a   1.000
_cell.length_b   1.000
_cell.length_c   1.000
_cell.angle_alpha   90.00
_cell.angle_beta   90.00
_cell.angle_gamma   90.00
#
_symmetry.space_group_name_H-M   'P 1'
#
loop_
_entity.id
_entity.type
_entity.pdbx_description
1 polymer ?
#
loop_
_entity_poly.entity_id
_entity_poly.type
_entity_poly.pdbx_seq_one_letter_code
_entity_poly.pdbx_strand_id
1 'polypeptide(L)'
;MILKRTRDYLRLIALDKVLSFRRETSRVLSSQNPRYVVTAKRIHTEAKVPEYYEGRLEGTAPDHLCYILLHSPHSPETFPSVHHTPVSRELQLRAKKWGGLVNFSWLADRKVAGDSAESHAATVFSPLGGKLDIPKISVQNMDEVEELIRRHIEGPLTSSTSEDMQIYVCTHGARDCRCGDRGRQVYEALVKAVKDEEISNPTGPTSRLKIGEVGHGEWLGIIKPEDAPSIVAAACEALRSGVKPLGPSTPPIFPSHWRGRMGLSREDQTNLWLRCTGHNSPTSTPWTRESEGVLTPLSRRLG
;
A
#
# COMPACT_ATOMS: atom_id res chain seq x y z
N MET A 1 41.16 -36.14 0.42
CA MET A 1 40.35 -35.65 1.57
C MET A 1 41.24 -34.72 2.38
N ILE A 2 40.71 -33.57 2.82
CA ILE A 2 41.41 -32.40 3.43
C ILE A 2 42.01 -31.39 2.43
N LEU A 3 41.34 -30.22 2.41
CA LEU A 3 41.79 -28.81 2.24
C LEU A 3 42.93 -28.46 1.28
N LYS A 4 42.65 -27.49 0.39
CA LYS A 4 43.55 -26.32 0.18
C LYS A 4 42.87 -25.13 -0.50
N ARG A 5 43.04 -23.97 0.13
CA ARG A 5 42.95 -22.61 -0.43
C ARG A 5 43.98 -22.42 -1.56
N THR A 6 43.59 -21.72 -2.61
CA THR A 6 44.41 -20.92 -3.55
C THR A 6 43.45 -19.92 -4.21
N ARG A 7 43.46 -18.62 -3.89
CA ARG A 7 44.45 -17.55 -4.12
C ARG A 7 44.41 -17.00 -5.55
N ASP A 8 44.03 -15.72 -5.62
CA ASP A 8 44.40 -14.64 -6.55
C ASP A 8 44.81 -15.02 -7.97
N TYR A 9 43.97 -14.70 -8.96
CA TYR A 9 44.41 -14.32 -10.30
C TYR A 9 43.35 -13.43 -10.96
N LEU A 10 43.80 -12.40 -11.69
CA LEU A 10 43.03 -11.49 -12.57
C LEU A 10 42.48 -10.18 -11.94
N ARG A 11 43.39 -9.39 -11.36
CA ARG A 11 43.45 -7.93 -11.63
C ARG A 11 44.51 -7.71 -12.71
N LEU A 12 44.10 -7.42 -13.94
CA LEU A 12 44.84 -6.68 -14.97
C LEU A 12 44.01 -6.72 -16.26
N ILE A 13 43.97 -5.59 -16.96
CA ILE A 13 43.27 -5.26 -18.21
C ILE A 13 42.00 -4.39 -17.98
N ALA A 14 42.03 -3.23 -18.64
CA ALA A 14 40.97 -2.22 -18.81
C ALA A 14 40.90 -1.07 -17.79
N LEU A 15 42.07 -0.49 -17.45
CA LEU A 15 42.21 0.93 -17.11
C LEU A 15 42.91 1.62 -18.28
N ASP A 16 42.19 1.91 -19.39
CA ASP A 16 42.75 2.77 -20.46
C ASP A 16 41.78 3.38 -21.49
N LYS A 17 40.51 3.71 -21.13
CA LYS A 17 39.57 4.32 -22.10
C LYS A 17 38.62 5.40 -21.56
N VAL A 18 39.02 6.19 -20.56
CA VAL A 18 38.13 7.24 -20.00
C VAL A 18 38.69 8.67 -20.07
N LEU A 19 39.87 8.92 -20.67
CA LEU A 19 40.48 10.26 -20.65
C LEU A 19 40.97 10.80 -22.00
N SER A 20 40.17 10.68 -23.07
CA SER A 20 40.52 11.39 -24.32
C SER A 20 39.34 11.82 -25.22
N PHE A 21 38.16 12.12 -24.65
CA PHE A 21 37.07 12.75 -25.41
C PHE A 21 36.66 14.08 -24.79
N ARG A 22 37.63 15.00 -24.70
CA ARG A 22 37.44 16.42 -24.38
C ARG A 22 38.39 17.25 -25.22
N ARG A 23 37.96 17.61 -26.43
CA ARG A 23 38.25 18.86 -27.17
C ARG A 23 37.54 18.80 -28.54
N GLU A 24 37.39 19.96 -29.17
CA GLU A 24 36.68 20.20 -30.44
C GLU A 24 35.14 20.12 -30.40
N THR A 25 34.49 21.26 -30.13
CA THR A 25 33.54 21.91 -31.06
C THR A 25 33.00 23.19 -30.41
N SER A 26 33.73 24.29 -30.64
CA SER A 26 33.19 25.65 -30.53
C SER A 26 32.99 26.18 -31.94
N ARG A 27 31.73 26.46 -32.30
CA ARG A 27 31.25 27.72 -32.92
C ARG A 27 30.04 27.50 -33.84
N VAL A 28 29.19 28.52 -33.79
CA VAL A 28 28.22 29.03 -34.78
C VAL A 28 26.73 28.74 -34.50
N LEU A 29 25.97 29.85 -34.46
CA LEU A 29 24.51 30.08 -34.42
C LEU A 29 23.90 30.12 -33.01
N SER A 30 23.70 31.28 -32.37
CA SER A 30 22.84 32.43 -32.75
C SER A 30 21.40 32.03 -33.07
N SER A 31 20.52 32.03 -32.06
CA SER A 31 19.25 32.73 -32.13
C SER A 31 18.70 32.96 -30.72
N GLN A 32 18.19 34.16 -30.53
CA GLN A 32 17.69 34.71 -29.28
C GLN A 32 16.39 34.01 -28.88
N ASN A 33 16.32 33.54 -27.64
CA ASN A 33 15.06 33.21 -26.99
C ASN A 33 15.14 33.71 -25.55
N PRO A 34 14.32 34.70 -25.13
CA PRO A 34 14.36 35.21 -23.78
C PRO A 34 13.85 34.13 -22.82
N ARG A 35 14.78 33.49 -22.11
CA ARG A 35 14.47 32.57 -21.01
C ARG A 35 13.81 33.36 -19.88
N TYR A 36 12.52 33.15 -19.69
CA TYR A 36 11.88 33.36 -18.40
C TYR A 36 12.48 32.36 -17.40
N VAL A 37 13.50 32.80 -16.66
CA VAL A 37 13.96 32.08 -15.47
C VAL A 37 12.99 32.43 -14.36
N VAL A 38 11.92 31.64 -14.22
CA VAL A 38 11.07 31.67 -13.04
C VAL A 38 11.80 30.91 -11.94
N THR A 39 12.69 31.59 -11.23
CA THR A 39 13.24 31.11 -9.96
C THR A 39 12.13 31.21 -8.91
N ALA A 40 11.22 30.24 -8.92
CA ALA A 40 10.29 30.04 -7.81
C ALA A 40 11.10 29.58 -6.59
N LYS A 41 11.55 30.54 -5.77
CA LYS A 41 12.02 30.25 -4.41
C LYS A 41 10.83 29.64 -3.66
N ARG A 42 10.81 28.32 -3.57
CA ARG A 42 9.87 27.56 -2.75
C ARG A 42 10.22 27.91 -1.31
N ILE A 43 9.48 28.86 -0.73
CA ILE A 43 9.55 29.14 0.71
C ILE A 43 8.98 27.89 1.38
N HIS A 44 9.87 27.02 1.87
CA HIS A 44 9.51 25.96 2.79
C HIS A 44 9.13 26.66 4.10
N THR A 45 7.87 27.06 4.22
CA THR A 45 7.29 27.27 5.54
C THR A 45 7.37 25.93 6.24
N GLU A 46 8.08 25.85 7.36
CA GLU A 46 8.05 24.70 8.25
C GLU A 46 6.58 24.44 8.59
N ALA A 47 5.98 23.46 7.93
CA ALA A 47 4.61 23.07 8.20
C ALA A 47 4.61 22.59 9.66
N LYS A 48 3.98 23.36 10.55
CA LYS A 48 3.74 22.92 11.93
C LYS A 48 3.14 21.52 11.84
N VAL A 49 3.89 20.53 12.33
CA VAL A 49 3.41 19.16 12.41
C VAL A 49 2.12 19.21 13.22
N PRO A 50 0.97 18.74 12.69
CA PRO A 50 -0.28 18.77 13.42
C PRO A 50 -0.09 18.07 14.77
N GLU A 51 -0.45 18.79 15.83
CA GLU A 51 -0.53 18.26 17.18
C GLU A 51 -1.50 17.05 17.15
N TYR A 52 -1.11 15.96 17.82
CA TYR A 52 -1.86 14.70 17.82
C TYR A 52 -3.26 14.93 18.41
N TYR A 53 -4.31 14.68 17.63
CA TYR A 53 -5.66 14.58 18.18
C TYR A 53 -5.88 13.17 18.71
N GLU A 54 -5.35 12.89 19.90
CA GLU A 54 -5.62 11.64 20.61
C GLU A 54 -7.15 11.45 20.73
N GLY A 55 -7.64 10.34 20.18
CA GLY A 55 -9.05 9.97 20.27
C GLY A 55 -9.99 10.61 19.25
N ARG A 56 -9.51 11.04 18.06
CA ARG A 56 -10.41 11.44 16.95
C ARG A 56 -10.06 10.72 15.65
N LEU A 57 -11.08 10.38 14.85
CA LEU A 57 -10.93 9.79 13.53
C LEU A 57 -10.54 10.87 12.50
N GLU A 58 -9.28 10.86 12.06
CA GLU A 58 -8.72 11.82 11.10
C GLU A 58 -9.07 11.46 9.64
N GLY A 59 -10.36 11.63 9.34
CA GLY A 59 -10.96 11.30 8.05
C GLY A 59 -11.09 9.79 7.81
N THR A 60 -11.65 9.42 6.67
CA THR A 60 -11.84 8.01 6.28
C THR A 60 -11.03 7.66 5.02
N ALA A 61 -10.66 6.39 4.86
CA ALA A 61 -10.17 5.89 3.59
C ALA A 61 -11.29 5.93 2.53
N PRO A 62 -10.97 6.15 1.24
CA PRO A 62 -11.94 6.02 0.16
C PRO A 62 -12.62 4.65 0.15
N ASP A 63 -13.88 4.61 -0.25
CA ASP A 63 -14.59 3.34 -0.45
C ASP A 63 -14.04 2.63 -1.70
N HIS A 64 -13.63 1.38 -1.53
CA HIS A 64 -13.15 0.49 -2.58
C HIS A 64 -13.26 -0.98 -2.16
N LEU A 65 -13.51 -1.86 -3.13
CA LEU A 65 -13.65 -3.31 -2.98
C LEU A 65 -12.36 -4.06 -3.28
N CYS A 66 -11.40 -3.42 -3.94
CA CYS A 66 -10.09 -4.02 -4.15
C CYS A 66 -9.00 -2.95 -4.31
N TYR A 67 -7.76 -3.34 -4.02
CA TYR A 67 -6.58 -2.50 -4.16
C TYR A 67 -5.55 -3.20 -5.04
N ILE A 68 -5.17 -2.57 -6.15
CA ILE A 68 -4.31 -3.14 -7.18
C ILE A 68 -2.99 -2.39 -7.17
N LEU A 69 -1.92 -3.12 -6.88
CA LEU A 69 -0.57 -2.59 -6.85
C LEU A 69 0.21 -3.06 -8.06
N LEU A 70 0.34 -2.18 -9.06
CA LEU A 70 1.25 -2.38 -10.18
C LEU A 70 2.69 -2.28 -9.65
N HIS A 71 3.53 -3.26 -9.98
CA HIS A 71 4.92 -3.27 -9.54
C HIS A 71 5.76 -2.37 -10.44
N SER A 72 6.43 -1.41 -9.80
CA SER A 72 7.38 -0.50 -10.40
C SER A 72 8.81 -1.00 -10.20
N PRO A 73 9.72 -0.81 -11.16
CA PRO A 73 11.16 -1.05 -10.97
C PRO A 73 11.82 0.03 -10.10
N HIS A 74 11.18 1.18 -9.91
CA HIS A 74 11.70 2.33 -9.18
C HIS A 74 10.85 2.68 -7.97
N SER A 75 11.50 3.17 -6.91
CA SER A 75 10.82 3.68 -5.72
C SER A 75 9.90 4.87 -6.07
N PRO A 76 8.69 4.93 -5.48
CA PRO A 76 7.78 6.07 -5.58
C PRO A 76 8.37 7.42 -5.14
N GLU A 77 9.47 7.42 -4.39
CA GLU A 77 10.20 8.64 -4.01
C GLU A 77 10.63 9.45 -5.24
N THR A 78 10.97 8.75 -6.34
CA THR A 78 11.43 9.37 -7.59
C THR A 78 10.31 9.67 -8.58
N PHE A 79 9.05 9.35 -8.23
CA PHE A 79 7.94 9.57 -9.14
C PHE A 79 7.64 11.06 -9.32
N PRO A 80 7.24 11.47 -10.55
CA PRO A 80 6.66 12.79 -10.75
C PRO A 80 5.38 12.96 -9.92
N SER A 81 4.92 14.19 -9.73
CA SER A 81 3.67 14.48 -8.96
C SER A 81 2.45 13.71 -9.47
N VAL A 82 2.44 13.38 -10.78
CA VAL A 82 1.44 12.54 -11.42
C VAL A 82 2.17 11.45 -12.21
N HIS A 83 2.06 10.20 -11.77
CA HIS A 83 2.70 9.05 -12.42
C HIS A 83 1.65 8.10 -13.00
N HIS A 84 1.69 7.92 -14.33
CA HIS A 84 0.76 7.07 -15.07
C HIS A 84 1.47 6.38 -16.23
N THR A 85 1.07 5.13 -16.48
CA THR A 85 1.42 4.38 -17.70
C THR A 85 0.15 4.13 -18.53
N PRO A 86 0.25 3.74 -19.81
CA PRO A 86 -0.92 3.30 -20.58
C PRO A 86 -1.70 2.19 -19.87
N VAL A 87 -0.99 1.20 -19.30
CA VAL A 87 -1.58 0.09 -18.54
C VAL A 87 -2.31 0.60 -17.29
N SER A 88 -1.68 1.48 -16.50
CA SER A 88 -2.32 1.96 -15.27
C SER A 88 -3.57 2.79 -15.53
N ARG A 89 -3.59 3.60 -16.60
CA ARG A 89 -4.76 4.40 -16.97
C ARG A 89 -5.91 3.52 -17.41
N GLU A 90 -5.65 2.58 -18.31
CA GLU A 90 -6.68 1.67 -18.81
C GLU A 90 -7.25 0.80 -17.67
N LEU A 91 -6.37 0.23 -16.85
CA LEU A 91 -6.79 -0.58 -15.70
C LEU A 91 -7.59 0.24 -14.69
N GLN A 92 -7.19 1.49 -14.39
CA GLN A 92 -7.92 2.35 -13.45
C GLN A 92 -9.31 2.73 -13.97
N LEU A 93 -9.45 2.98 -15.27
CA LEU A 93 -10.75 3.30 -15.89
C LEU A 93 -11.73 2.12 -15.79
N ARG A 94 -11.24 0.89 -15.99
CA ARG A 94 -12.03 -0.34 -15.83
C ARG A 94 -12.32 -0.62 -14.36
N ALA A 95 -11.30 -0.59 -13.50
CA ALA A 95 -11.39 -0.89 -12.08
C ALA A 95 -12.41 -0.01 -11.35
N LYS A 96 -12.51 1.26 -11.73
CA LYS A 96 -13.48 2.19 -11.15
C LYS A 96 -14.93 1.71 -11.28
N LYS A 97 -15.29 0.97 -12.34
CA LYS A 97 -16.66 0.48 -12.58
C LYS A 97 -17.14 -0.52 -11.53
N TRP A 98 -16.21 -1.19 -10.87
CA TRP A 98 -16.49 -2.21 -9.86
C TRP A 98 -15.80 -1.90 -8.52
N GLY A 99 -15.41 -0.63 -8.31
CA GLY A 99 -14.87 -0.16 -7.03
C GLY A 99 -13.41 -0.53 -6.75
N GLY A 100 -12.59 -0.75 -7.77
CA GLY A 100 -11.15 -0.97 -7.60
C GLY A 100 -10.31 0.32 -7.62
N LEU A 101 -9.25 0.34 -6.81
CA LEU A 101 -8.22 1.39 -6.83
C LEU A 101 -6.91 0.84 -7.40
N VAL A 102 -6.29 1.55 -8.34
CA VAL A 102 -4.99 1.21 -8.92
C VAL A 102 -3.92 2.14 -8.39
N ASN A 103 -2.80 1.57 -7.97
CA ASN A 103 -1.64 2.30 -7.52
C ASN A 103 -0.35 1.61 -7.96
N PHE A 104 0.78 2.29 -7.77
CA PHE A 104 2.10 1.71 -8.00
C PHE A 104 2.74 1.37 -6.67
N SER A 105 3.47 0.25 -6.65
CA SER A 105 4.26 -0.16 -5.51
C SER A 105 5.66 -0.57 -5.93
N TRP A 106 6.59 -0.51 -4.97
CA TRP A 106 7.95 -0.95 -5.13
C TRP A 106 8.36 -1.82 -3.94
N LEU A 107 9.08 -2.90 -4.22
CA LEU A 107 9.65 -3.81 -3.23
C LEU A 107 11.12 -4.00 -3.59
N ALA A 108 12.02 -3.70 -2.65
CA ALA A 108 13.47 -3.73 -2.89
C ALA A 108 13.97 -5.10 -3.40
N ASP A 109 13.35 -6.19 -2.91
CA ASP A 109 13.81 -7.56 -3.16
C ASP A 109 13.21 -8.15 -4.45
N ARG A 110 12.29 -7.44 -5.10
CA ARG A 110 11.56 -7.96 -6.26
C ARG A 110 12.35 -7.68 -7.54
N LYS A 111 12.86 -8.75 -8.15
CA LYS A 111 13.37 -8.69 -9.52
C LYS A 111 12.20 -8.48 -10.48
N VAL A 112 12.07 -7.29 -11.04
CA VAL A 112 11.08 -7.02 -12.09
C VAL A 112 11.55 -7.72 -13.36
N ALA A 113 10.86 -8.79 -13.75
CA ALA A 113 11.18 -9.54 -14.95
C ALA A 113 10.69 -8.75 -16.17
N GLY A 114 11.61 -8.06 -16.85
CA GLY A 114 11.36 -7.33 -18.07
C GLY A 114 10.95 -5.88 -17.81
N ASP A 115 11.89 -4.96 -18.05
CA ASP A 115 11.72 -3.52 -17.90
C ASP A 115 10.98 -2.90 -19.09
N SER A 116 10.11 -3.67 -19.76
CA SER A 116 9.36 -3.10 -20.88
C SER A 116 8.27 -2.20 -20.31
N ALA A 117 8.29 -0.93 -20.71
CA ALA A 117 7.30 0.07 -20.34
C ALA A 117 5.84 -0.31 -20.74
N GLU A 118 5.69 -1.43 -21.44
CA GLU A 118 4.43 -1.95 -21.97
C GLU A 118 3.75 -2.98 -21.07
N SER A 119 4.44 -3.49 -20.04
CA SER A 119 3.83 -4.47 -19.13
C SER A 119 4.26 -4.33 -17.67
N HIS A 120 3.38 -4.73 -16.76
CA HIS A 120 3.61 -4.73 -15.32
C HIS A 120 3.21 -6.05 -14.70
N ALA A 121 3.90 -6.49 -13.65
CA ALA A 121 3.31 -7.41 -12.69
C ALA A 121 2.42 -6.63 -11.71
N ALA A 122 1.47 -7.30 -11.06
CA ALA A 122 0.64 -6.68 -10.04
C ALA A 122 0.29 -7.63 -8.89
N THR A 123 -0.05 -7.05 -7.75
CA THR A 123 -0.67 -7.75 -6.64
C THR A 123 -2.01 -7.08 -6.34
N VAL A 124 -3.06 -7.88 -6.19
CA VAL A 124 -4.42 -7.44 -5.95
C VAL A 124 -4.87 -7.93 -4.59
N PHE A 125 -5.40 -7.02 -3.78
CA PHE A 125 -5.99 -7.30 -2.49
C PHE A 125 -7.50 -7.09 -2.54
N SER A 126 -8.28 -8.03 -2.00
CA SER A 126 -9.73 -7.90 -1.82
C SER A 126 -10.15 -8.41 -0.42
N PRO A 127 -11.29 -7.96 0.15
CA PRO A 127 -11.75 -8.41 1.46
C PRO A 127 -12.18 -9.88 1.50
N LEU A 128 -12.57 -10.45 0.36
CA LEU A 128 -13.07 -11.83 0.27
C LEU A 128 -12.05 -12.80 -0.31
N GLY A 129 -11.41 -12.44 -1.41
CA GLY A 129 -10.40 -13.28 -2.07
C GLY A 129 -9.01 -13.16 -1.43
N GLY A 130 -8.75 -12.10 -0.67
CA GLY A 130 -7.45 -11.85 -0.08
C GLY A 130 -6.43 -11.43 -1.13
N LYS A 131 -5.32 -12.15 -1.29
CA LYS A 131 -4.20 -11.77 -2.16
C LYS A 131 -4.15 -12.59 -3.46
N LEU A 132 -4.12 -11.88 -4.59
CA LEU A 132 -3.88 -12.42 -5.92
C LEU A 132 -2.63 -11.79 -6.55
N ASP A 133 -1.69 -12.60 -7.00
CA ASP A 133 -0.54 -12.14 -7.79
C ASP A 133 -0.82 -12.35 -9.29
N ILE A 134 -0.62 -11.29 -10.08
CA ILE A 134 -0.77 -11.31 -11.53
C ILE A 134 0.61 -11.07 -12.15
N PRO A 135 1.22 -12.07 -12.79
CA PRO A 135 2.61 -11.97 -13.24
C PRO A 135 2.80 -10.99 -14.39
N LYS A 136 1.76 -10.75 -15.20
CA LYS A 136 1.85 -9.87 -16.37
C LYS A 136 0.50 -9.23 -16.72
N ILE A 137 0.50 -7.91 -16.79
CA ILE A 137 -0.58 -7.05 -17.25
C ILE A 137 -0.02 -6.16 -18.36
N SER A 138 -0.68 -6.15 -19.50
CA SER A 138 -0.44 -5.22 -20.60
C SER A 138 -1.78 -4.76 -21.17
N VAL A 139 -1.76 -3.80 -22.10
CA VAL A 139 -3.00 -3.35 -22.76
C VAL A 139 -3.64 -4.49 -23.57
N GLN A 140 -2.82 -5.40 -24.12
CA GLN A 140 -3.27 -6.49 -24.98
C GLN A 140 -4.02 -7.60 -24.23
N ASN A 141 -3.76 -7.81 -22.93
CA ASN A 141 -4.44 -8.84 -22.14
C ASN A 141 -5.40 -8.25 -21.08
N MET A 142 -5.79 -6.98 -21.24
CA MET A 142 -6.56 -6.26 -20.22
C MET A 142 -7.93 -6.89 -19.93
N ASP A 143 -8.60 -7.45 -20.93
CA ASP A 143 -9.91 -8.10 -20.76
C ASP A 143 -9.80 -9.36 -19.87
N GLU A 144 -8.76 -10.18 -20.08
CA GLU A 144 -8.49 -11.37 -19.26
C GLU A 144 -8.12 -10.99 -17.82
N VAL A 145 -7.32 -9.94 -17.66
CA VAL A 145 -6.91 -9.41 -16.35
C VAL A 145 -8.12 -8.87 -15.59
N GLU A 146 -9.01 -8.12 -16.25
CA GLU A 146 -10.23 -7.61 -15.63
C GLU A 146 -11.12 -8.75 -15.13
N GLU A 147 -11.39 -9.76 -15.96
CA GLU A 147 -12.21 -10.91 -15.57
C GLU A 147 -11.57 -11.70 -14.42
N LEU A 148 -10.25 -11.88 -14.44
CA LEU A 148 -9.53 -12.51 -13.34
C LEU A 148 -9.70 -11.74 -12.03
N ILE A 149 -9.54 -10.42 -12.04
CA ILE A 149 -9.68 -9.58 -10.84
C ILE A 149 -11.10 -9.58 -10.32
N ARG A 150 -12.11 -9.49 -11.20
CA ARG A 150 -13.52 -9.54 -10.80
C ARG A 150 -13.86 -10.84 -10.08
N ARG A 151 -13.45 -11.98 -10.64
CA ARG A 151 -13.62 -13.29 -9.98
C ARG A 151 -12.90 -13.35 -8.63
N HIS A 152 -11.76 -12.67 -8.47
CA HIS A 152 -11.04 -12.60 -7.19
C HIS A 152 -11.72 -11.71 -6.14
N ILE A 153 -12.45 -10.67 -6.56
CA ILE A 153 -13.20 -9.81 -5.63
C ILE A 153 -14.38 -10.56 -5.03
N GLU A 154 -15.06 -11.37 -5.85
CA GLU A 154 -16.24 -12.15 -5.46
C GLU A 154 -15.89 -13.55 -4.93
N GLY A 155 -14.67 -14.02 -5.22
CA GLY A 155 -14.22 -15.39 -4.96
C GLY A 155 -13.83 -15.67 -3.51
N PRO A 156 -13.74 -16.95 -3.13
CA PRO A 156 -13.30 -17.35 -1.80
C PRO A 156 -11.81 -17.07 -1.59
N LEU A 157 -11.39 -17.07 -0.33
CA LEU A 157 -9.97 -16.98 0.04
C LEU A 157 -9.15 -18.09 -0.64
N THR A 158 -8.08 -17.68 -1.30
CA THR A 158 -7.06 -18.58 -1.84
C THR A 158 -5.99 -18.89 -0.79
N SER A 159 -5.26 -19.99 -0.97
CA SER A 159 -4.12 -20.36 -0.10
C SER A 159 -3.04 -19.27 -0.06
N SER A 160 -2.85 -18.55 -1.18
CA SER A 160 -1.86 -17.46 -1.33
C SER A 160 -2.05 -16.33 -0.34
N THR A 161 -3.27 -16.11 0.14
CA THR A 161 -3.59 -15.07 1.14
C THR A 161 -2.90 -15.32 2.47
N SER A 162 -2.69 -16.59 2.81
CA SER A 162 -2.12 -17.00 4.09
C SER A 162 -0.60 -17.14 4.07
N GLU A 163 0.07 -16.88 2.93
CA GLU A 163 1.50 -17.14 2.74
C GLU A 163 2.39 -15.99 3.23
N ASP A 164 2.01 -14.73 2.99
CA ASP A 164 2.81 -13.57 3.39
C ASP A 164 1.94 -12.39 3.84
N MET A 165 2.57 -11.44 4.53
CA MET A 165 1.97 -10.15 4.85
C MET A 165 2.81 -9.05 4.23
N GLN A 166 2.16 -8.03 3.70
CA GLN A 166 2.82 -6.92 3.01
C GLN A 166 2.38 -5.61 3.65
N ILE A 167 3.35 -4.78 4.03
CA ILE A 167 3.14 -3.44 4.56
C ILE A 167 3.69 -2.45 3.55
N TYR A 168 2.85 -1.51 3.12
CA TYR A 168 3.22 -0.50 2.15
C TYR A 168 3.21 0.89 2.77
N VAL A 169 4.28 1.64 2.55
CA VAL A 169 4.44 3.00 3.05
C VAL A 169 4.41 3.99 1.89
N CYS A 170 3.62 5.05 2.02
CA CYS A 170 3.63 6.12 1.03
C CYS A 170 4.91 6.95 1.16
N THR A 171 5.76 6.95 0.13
CA THR A 171 7.02 7.70 0.07
C THR A 171 7.04 8.77 -1.03
N HIS A 172 5.89 9.05 -1.64
CA HIS A 172 5.79 9.94 -2.80
C HIS A 172 5.95 11.42 -2.42
N GLY A 173 7.19 11.93 -2.48
CA GLY A 173 7.53 13.29 -2.06
C GLY A 173 7.09 14.41 -3.01
N ALA A 174 6.86 14.12 -4.29
CA ALA A 174 6.48 15.15 -5.27
C ALA A 174 5.03 15.64 -5.11
N ARG A 175 4.15 14.85 -4.49
CA ARG A 175 2.73 15.15 -4.32
C ARG A 175 2.40 15.68 -2.93
N ASP A 176 2.95 15.06 -1.89
CA ASP A 176 2.80 15.47 -0.51
C ASP A 176 4.16 15.42 0.17
N CYS A 177 4.70 16.59 0.54
CA CYS A 177 5.99 16.66 1.22
C CYS A 177 6.01 15.86 2.53
N ARG A 178 4.85 15.69 3.19
CA ARG A 178 4.74 14.91 4.42
C ARG A 178 5.01 13.42 4.15
N CYS A 179 4.51 12.89 3.04
CA CYS A 179 4.77 11.50 2.65
C CYS A 179 6.22 11.31 2.20
N GLY A 180 6.79 12.28 1.47
CA GLY A 180 8.20 12.23 1.08
C GLY A 180 9.14 12.13 2.28
N ASP A 181 9.04 13.08 3.21
CA ASP A 181 9.99 13.17 4.32
C ASP A 181 9.69 12.15 5.42
N ARG A 182 8.45 12.12 5.95
CA ARG A 182 8.08 11.24 7.06
C ARG A 182 7.88 9.79 6.59
N GLY A 183 7.27 9.60 5.42
CA GLY A 183 7.04 8.27 4.89
C GLY A 183 8.34 7.51 4.68
N ARG A 184 9.40 8.19 4.20
CA ARG A 184 10.74 7.59 4.10
C ARG A 184 11.28 7.13 5.45
N GLN A 185 11.21 7.98 6.48
CA GLN A 185 11.66 7.63 7.83
C GLN A 185 10.88 6.44 8.41
N VAL A 186 9.56 6.40 8.19
CA VAL A 186 8.71 5.26 8.62
C VAL A 186 9.08 3.98 7.88
N TYR A 187 9.30 4.04 6.56
CA TYR A 187 9.73 2.89 5.77
C TYR A 187 11.05 2.33 6.30
N GLU A 188 12.05 3.19 6.52
CA GLU A 188 13.35 2.79 7.04
C GLU A 188 13.24 2.18 8.45
N ALA A 189 12.41 2.77 9.31
CA ALA A 189 12.15 2.25 10.65
C ALA A 189 11.46 0.87 10.62
N LEU A 190 10.51 0.65 9.72
CA LEU A 190 9.86 -0.66 9.52
C LEU A 190 10.86 -1.70 9.02
N VAL A 191 11.69 -1.36 8.02
CA VAL A 191 12.74 -2.26 7.53
C VAL A 191 13.72 -2.60 8.65
N LYS A 192 14.13 -1.62 9.46
CA LYS A 192 15.01 -1.85 10.62
C LYS A 192 14.33 -2.77 11.64
N ALA A 193 13.07 -2.49 12.01
CA ALA A 193 12.34 -3.28 12.99
C ALA A 193 12.14 -4.75 12.54
N VAL A 194 11.90 -5.00 11.25
CA VAL A 194 11.85 -6.37 10.71
C VAL A 194 13.20 -7.08 10.86
N LYS A 195 14.31 -6.40 10.55
CA LYS A 195 15.66 -6.97 10.72
C LYS A 195 15.99 -7.25 12.19
N ASP A 196 15.64 -6.33 13.09
CA ASP A 196 15.87 -6.51 14.52
C ASP A 196 15.08 -7.71 15.07
N GLU A 197 13.82 -7.91 14.64
CA GLU A 197 13.00 -9.08 14.99
C GLU A 197 13.56 -10.36 14.37
N GLU A 198 14.05 -10.34 13.12
CA GLU A 198 14.71 -11.49 12.49
C GLU A 198 15.99 -11.92 13.24
N ILE A 199 16.79 -10.97 13.70
CA ILE A 199 17.98 -11.24 14.52
C ILE A 199 17.58 -11.84 15.88
N SER A 200 16.54 -11.29 16.50
CA SER A 200 16.08 -11.71 17.83
C SER A 200 15.34 -13.05 17.79
N ASN A 201 14.67 -13.34 16.68
CA ASN A 201 13.85 -14.53 16.47
C ASN A 201 14.04 -15.08 15.04
N PRO A 202 15.17 -15.74 14.75
CA PRO A 202 15.50 -16.21 13.39
C PRO A 202 14.53 -17.24 12.82
N THR A 203 13.83 -17.99 13.70
CA THR A 203 12.80 -18.96 13.33
C THR A 203 11.39 -18.35 13.30
N GLY A 204 11.29 -17.03 13.52
CA GLY A 204 10.05 -16.29 13.53
C GLY A 204 9.41 -16.13 12.15
N PRO A 205 8.22 -15.51 12.09
CA PRO A 205 7.49 -15.33 10.85
C PRO A 205 8.02 -14.18 9.98
N THR A 206 9.10 -13.49 10.37
CA THR A 206 9.62 -12.28 9.69
C THR A 206 10.01 -12.52 8.24
N SER A 207 10.48 -13.72 7.89
CA SER A 207 10.75 -14.13 6.50
C SER A 207 9.54 -14.02 5.57
N ARG A 208 8.33 -13.98 6.14
CA ARG A 208 7.04 -13.85 5.43
C ARG A 208 6.45 -12.44 5.50
N LEU A 209 7.15 -11.49 6.14
CA LEU A 209 6.76 -10.09 6.22
C LEU A 209 7.55 -9.26 5.21
N LYS A 210 6.85 -8.58 4.31
CA LYS A 210 7.45 -7.75 3.26
C LYS A 210 7.14 -6.28 3.51
N ILE A 211 8.15 -5.43 3.46
CA ILE A 211 7.99 -3.97 3.55
C ILE A 211 8.24 -3.38 2.17
N GLY A 212 7.26 -2.62 1.67
CA GLY A 212 7.33 -1.96 0.38
C GLY A 212 6.94 -0.49 0.46
N GLU A 213 7.11 0.16 -0.68
CA GLU A 213 6.71 1.55 -0.89
C GLU A 213 5.50 1.60 -1.82
N VAL A 214 4.66 2.63 -1.69
CA VAL A 214 3.50 2.88 -2.54
C VAL A 214 3.40 4.35 -2.93
N GLY A 215 2.81 4.67 -4.09
CA GLY A 215 2.60 6.05 -4.52
C GLY A 215 1.55 6.81 -3.70
N HIS A 216 0.63 6.10 -3.05
CA HIS A 216 -0.38 6.67 -2.15
C HIS A 216 -0.82 5.62 -1.13
N GLY A 217 -0.91 6.00 0.15
CA GLY A 217 -1.35 5.13 1.24
C GLY A 217 -2.55 5.73 1.95
N GLU A 218 -3.51 4.90 2.36
CA GLU A 218 -4.84 5.38 2.75
C GLU A 218 -5.32 4.95 4.14
N TRP A 219 -4.89 3.78 4.62
CA TRP A 219 -5.54 3.11 5.75
C TRP A 219 -5.03 3.52 7.13
N LEU A 220 -3.73 3.84 7.23
CA LEU A 220 -3.12 4.37 8.45
C LEU A 220 -2.60 5.78 8.20
N GLY A 221 -2.79 6.67 9.16
CA GLY A 221 -2.37 8.07 9.12
C GLY A 221 -1.47 8.44 10.27
N ILE A 222 -0.63 9.46 10.04
CA ILE A 222 0.20 10.08 11.09
C ILE A 222 1.10 9.05 11.81
N ILE A 223 1.52 8.01 11.08
CA ILE A 223 2.48 7.02 11.55
C ILE A 223 3.84 7.70 11.71
N LYS A 224 4.55 7.37 12.77
CA LYS A 224 5.92 7.79 13.06
C LYS A 224 6.89 6.62 13.01
N PRO A 225 8.20 6.90 12.90
CA PRO A 225 9.24 5.89 13.04
C PRO A 225 9.13 5.07 14.33
N GLU A 226 8.73 5.69 15.45
CA GLU A 226 8.62 5.02 16.75
C GLU A 226 7.50 3.97 16.81
N ASP A 227 6.52 4.05 15.92
CA ASP A 227 5.41 3.08 15.85
C ASP A 227 5.83 1.77 15.16
N ALA A 228 6.94 1.79 14.40
CA ALA A 228 7.37 0.68 13.56
C ALA A 228 7.55 -0.66 14.30
N PRO A 229 8.19 -0.73 15.49
CA PRO A 229 8.32 -1.99 16.23
C PRO A 229 6.96 -2.61 16.58
N SER A 230 6.01 -1.80 17.04
CA SER A 230 4.66 -2.28 17.37
C SER A 230 3.89 -2.78 16.15
N ILE A 231 4.06 -2.10 15.01
CA ILE A 231 3.50 -2.52 13.71
C ILE A 231 4.06 -3.88 13.29
N VAL A 232 5.38 -4.06 13.36
CA VAL A 232 6.04 -5.32 13.03
C VAL A 232 5.61 -6.44 13.98
N ALA A 233 5.51 -6.16 15.28
CA ALA A 233 5.05 -7.13 16.27
C ALA A 233 3.61 -7.62 15.97
N ALA A 234 2.69 -6.69 15.68
CA ALA A 234 1.32 -7.03 15.31
C ALA A 234 1.23 -7.85 14.01
N ALA A 235 2.05 -7.49 13.00
CA ALA A 235 2.14 -8.23 11.76
C ALA A 235 2.66 -9.65 11.96
N CYS A 236 3.69 -9.82 12.80
CA CYS A 236 4.21 -11.13 13.16
C CYS A 236 3.15 -11.99 13.87
N GLU A 237 2.37 -11.40 14.77
CA GLU A 237 1.30 -12.12 15.45
C GLU A 237 0.20 -12.57 14.48
N ALA A 238 -0.20 -11.70 13.55
CA ALA A 238 -1.14 -12.06 12.49
C ALA A 238 -0.60 -13.19 11.61
N LEU A 239 0.70 -13.19 11.29
CA LEU A 239 1.33 -14.27 10.53
C LEU A 239 1.33 -15.61 11.28
N ARG A 240 1.52 -15.61 12.62
CA ARG A 240 1.45 -16.82 13.46
C ARG A 240 0.03 -17.38 13.51
N SER A 241 -0.96 -16.50 13.65
CA SER A 241 -2.38 -16.86 13.72
C SER A 241 -3.00 -17.23 12.36
N GLY A 242 -2.27 -17.00 11.27
CA GLY A 242 -2.74 -17.12 9.90
C GLY A 242 -3.37 -15.83 9.40
N VAL A 243 -2.81 -15.29 8.32
CA VAL A 243 -3.27 -14.03 7.71
C VAL A 243 -4.64 -14.24 7.09
N LYS A 244 -5.59 -13.40 7.49
CA LYS A 244 -6.95 -13.35 6.94
C LYS A 244 -7.30 -11.91 6.60
N PRO A 245 -8.06 -11.66 5.54
CA PRO A 245 -8.60 -10.33 5.28
C PRO A 245 -9.45 -9.85 6.45
N LEU A 246 -9.42 -8.55 6.67
CA LEU A 246 -10.18 -7.91 7.74
C LEU A 246 -11.64 -7.81 7.30
N GLY A 247 -12.52 -8.52 8.01
CA GLY A 247 -13.96 -8.45 7.77
C GLY A 247 -14.58 -7.17 8.32
N PRO A 248 -15.85 -6.85 7.99
CA PRO A 248 -16.50 -5.60 8.38
C PRO A 248 -16.54 -5.33 9.89
N SER A 249 -16.60 -6.39 10.70
CA SER A 249 -16.64 -6.31 12.16
C SER A 249 -15.27 -6.39 12.84
N THR A 250 -14.20 -6.74 12.12
CA THR A 250 -12.86 -6.87 12.70
C THR A 250 -12.43 -5.53 13.30
N PRO A 251 -11.89 -5.47 14.53
CA PRO A 251 -11.45 -4.21 15.11
C PRO A 251 -10.40 -3.49 14.25
N PRO A 252 -10.34 -2.14 14.28
CA PRO A 252 -9.25 -1.37 13.70
C PRO A 252 -7.88 -1.83 14.20
N ILE A 253 -6.95 -2.07 13.28
CA ILE A 253 -5.53 -2.24 13.62
C ILE A 253 -4.97 -0.84 13.90
N PHE A 254 -4.26 -0.66 15.01
CA PHE A 254 -3.72 0.64 15.46
C PHE A 254 -4.78 1.74 15.53
N PRO A 255 -5.75 1.68 16.45
CA PRO A 255 -6.88 2.62 16.51
C PRO A 255 -6.50 4.11 16.53
N SER A 256 -5.34 4.46 17.10
CA SER A 256 -4.80 5.83 17.14
C SER A 256 -4.38 6.38 15.77
N HIS A 257 -4.07 5.50 14.82
CA HIS A 257 -3.62 5.84 13.47
C HIS A 257 -4.60 5.40 12.40
N TRP A 258 -5.68 4.72 12.80
CA TRP A 258 -6.60 4.12 11.86
C TRP A 258 -7.41 5.20 11.14
N ARG A 259 -7.39 5.13 9.81
CA ARG A 259 -8.21 5.97 8.94
C ARG A 259 -9.25 5.17 8.18
N GLY A 260 -9.12 3.85 8.09
CA GLY A 260 -10.05 3.06 7.30
C GLY A 260 -9.52 1.71 6.89
N ARG A 261 -10.35 1.02 6.09
CA ARG A 261 -9.93 -0.18 5.35
C ARG A 261 -10.84 -0.37 4.15
N MET A 262 -10.37 -1.23 3.24
CA MET A 262 -11.13 -1.73 2.10
C MET A 262 -12.44 -2.41 2.52
N GLY A 263 -13.46 -2.31 1.66
CA GLY A 263 -14.76 -2.97 1.83
C GLY A 263 -15.68 -2.33 2.85
N LEU A 264 -15.36 -1.12 3.33
CA LEU A 264 -16.22 -0.35 4.23
C LEU A 264 -16.53 1.02 3.64
N SER A 265 -17.80 1.39 3.65
CA SER A 265 -18.21 2.76 3.35
C SER A 265 -17.67 3.74 4.41
N ARG A 266 -17.69 5.04 4.11
CA ARG A 266 -17.33 6.08 5.09
C ARG A 266 -18.12 5.97 6.41
N GLU A 267 -19.40 5.65 6.31
CA GLU A 267 -20.28 5.48 7.47
C GLU A 267 -19.90 4.24 8.27
N ASP A 268 -19.69 3.10 7.61
CA ASP A 268 -19.27 1.86 8.28
C ASP A 268 -17.92 2.02 8.98
N GLN A 269 -16.99 2.75 8.35
CA GLN A 269 -15.69 3.05 8.94
C GLN A 269 -15.83 3.86 10.24
N THR A 270 -16.67 4.89 10.21
CA THR A 270 -16.95 5.74 11.38
C THR A 270 -17.61 4.94 12.50
N ASN A 271 -18.62 4.14 12.16
CA ASN A 271 -19.35 3.32 13.12
C ASN A 271 -18.47 2.25 13.77
N LEU A 272 -17.61 1.59 12.98
CA LEU A 272 -16.64 0.64 13.48
C LEU A 272 -15.67 1.30 14.47
N TRP A 273 -15.14 2.47 14.13
CA TRP A 273 -14.19 3.17 15.00
C TRP A 273 -14.84 3.57 16.32
N LEU A 274 -16.03 4.19 16.29
CA LEU A 274 -16.78 4.58 17.50
C LEU A 274 -17.05 3.39 18.42
N ARG A 275 -17.47 2.26 17.85
CA ARG A 275 -17.72 1.02 18.61
C ARG A 275 -16.46 0.50 19.30
N CYS A 276 -15.30 0.60 18.65
CA CYS A 276 -14.05 0.06 19.17
C CYS A 276 -13.33 1.00 20.15
N THR A 277 -13.54 2.32 20.05
CA THR A 277 -12.86 3.30 20.93
C THR A 277 -13.71 3.74 22.12
N GLY A 278 -14.91 3.16 22.30
CA GLY A 278 -15.78 3.49 23.44
C GLY A 278 -16.35 4.90 23.40
N HIS A 279 -16.24 5.60 22.25
CA HIS A 279 -16.95 6.85 22.03
C HIS A 279 -18.42 6.51 21.81
N ASN A 280 -19.20 6.53 22.89
CA ASN A 280 -20.64 6.30 22.86
C ASN A 280 -21.26 7.10 21.71
N SER A 281 -21.91 6.40 20.78
CA SER A 281 -22.69 7.03 19.74
C SER A 281 -23.73 7.94 20.43
N PRO A 282 -23.80 9.25 20.13
CA PRO A 282 -24.74 10.17 20.78
C PRO A 282 -26.23 9.83 20.55
N THR A 283 -26.54 8.78 19.80
CA THR A 283 -27.89 8.41 19.36
C THR A 283 -28.35 7.03 19.80
N SER A 284 -27.81 6.48 20.89
CA SER A 284 -28.49 5.36 21.57
C SER A 284 -29.78 5.86 22.26
N THR A 285 -30.77 6.19 21.44
CA THR A 285 -32.17 6.01 21.84
C THR A 285 -32.28 4.51 22.16
N PRO A 286 -32.69 4.12 23.38
CA PRO A 286 -32.84 2.71 23.71
C PRO A 286 -33.80 2.09 22.70
N TRP A 287 -33.35 1.05 22.00
CA TRP A 287 -34.23 0.18 21.26
C TRP A 287 -35.24 -0.37 22.25
N THR A 288 -36.44 0.21 22.29
CA THR A 288 -37.56 -0.31 23.06
C THR A 288 -37.91 -1.66 22.48
N ARG A 289 -37.66 -2.69 23.28
CA ARG A 289 -38.12 -4.05 23.07
C ARG A 289 -39.61 -4.08 23.40
N GLU A 290 -40.45 -3.61 22.47
CA GLU A 290 -41.90 -3.83 22.52
C GLU A 290 -42.36 -4.49 21.21
N SER A 291 -42.26 -5.81 21.18
CA SER A 291 -43.15 -6.68 20.39
C SER A 291 -43.06 -8.10 20.94
N GLU A 292 -43.43 -8.26 22.22
CA GLU A 292 -44.01 -9.51 22.70
C GLU A 292 -45.40 -9.22 23.27
N GLY A 293 -46.39 -9.48 22.43
CA GLY A 293 -47.81 -9.52 22.76
C GLY A 293 -48.45 -10.65 21.97
N VAL A 294 -48.12 -11.88 22.35
CA VAL A 294 -48.75 -13.12 21.93
C VAL A 294 -50.19 -13.15 22.47
N LEU A 295 -51.16 -13.59 21.65
CA LEU A 295 -52.16 -14.65 21.93
C LEU A 295 -53.46 -14.41 21.15
N THR A 296 -53.65 -15.23 20.12
CA THR A 296 -54.97 -15.70 19.66
C THR A 296 -55.66 -16.47 20.78
N PRO A 297 -57.01 -16.41 20.85
CA PRO A 297 -57.76 -17.66 20.70
C PRO A 297 -59.13 -17.55 20.00
N LEU A 298 -59.37 -18.56 19.15
CA LEU A 298 -60.58 -19.40 19.00
C LEU A 298 -61.96 -18.86 18.55
N SER A 299 -62.48 -19.61 17.56
CA SER A 299 -63.89 -19.95 17.24
C SER A 299 -64.66 -18.91 16.42
N ARG A 300 -65.53 -19.22 15.44
CA ARG A 300 -66.45 -20.36 15.17
C ARG A 300 -66.60 -20.52 13.65
N ARG A 301 -66.58 -21.73 13.09
CA ARG A 301 -67.75 -22.58 12.72
C ARG A 301 -68.83 -21.92 11.83
N LEU A 302 -69.03 -22.62 10.70
CA LEU A 302 -70.26 -22.89 9.94
C LEU A 302 -70.84 -21.78 9.06
N GLY A 303 -71.07 -22.16 7.80
CA GLY A 303 -71.74 -21.40 6.74
C GLY A 303 -71.13 -21.75 5.40
#